data_AF-A0A1H2UV06-F1
#
_entry.id   AF-A0A1H2UV06-F1
#
_cell.length_a   1.000
_cell.length_b   1.000
_cell.length_c   1.000
_cell.angle_alpha   90.00
_cell.angle_beta   90.00
_cell.angle_gamma   90.00
#
_symmetry.space_group_name_H-M   'P 1'
#
loop_
_entity.id
_entity.type
_entity.pdbx_description
1 polymer ?
#
loop_
_entity_poly.entity_id
_entity_poly.type
_entity_poly.pdbx_seq_one_letter_code
_entity_poly.pdbx_strand_id
1 'polypeptide(L)'
;MKGSRRGLAIEIGFVLTTVIVLKEWVFPYFIWRFFPTGDMAARMGEWMMIIVGVITCIIYLGLGSTSRQLYRLSVIEAIQVFALIHLPLLIVGWLNLPTTQLFTLIQGGGEAWSRLIGDGIRLFEPSLSLNLMLLSEWIALILFLCGRNLRVLEDTLGEVDLEGRYKTLKKKR
;
A
#
# COMPACT_ATOMS: atom_id res chain seq x y z
N MET A 1 8.55 10.66 15.79
CA MET A 1 7.93 11.84 15.14
C MET A 1 6.44 11.94 15.52
N LYS A 2 6.14 12.25 16.79
CA LYS A 2 4.75 12.20 17.30
C LYS A 2 3.90 13.29 16.65
N GLY A 3 2.70 12.96 16.21
CA GLY A 3 1.70 13.91 15.70
C GLY A 3 1.98 14.47 14.31
N SER A 4 3.05 14.06 13.62
CA SER A 4 3.37 14.61 12.30
C SER A 4 2.51 14.00 11.21
N ARG A 5 1.38 14.65 10.88
CA ARG A 5 0.54 14.30 9.73
C ARG A 5 1.32 14.32 8.42
N ARG A 6 2.23 15.29 8.28
CA ARG A 6 3.12 15.44 7.11
C ARG A 6 4.10 14.28 6.98
N GLY A 7 4.68 13.84 8.11
CA GLY A 7 5.61 12.71 8.11
C GLY A 7 4.95 11.43 7.61
N LEU A 8 3.77 11.11 8.15
CA LEU A 8 2.99 9.96 7.68
C LEU A 8 2.62 10.10 6.19
N ALA A 9 2.24 11.29 5.74
CA ALA A 9 1.86 11.50 4.35
C ALA A 9 3.01 11.26 3.37
N ILE A 10 4.21 11.76 3.71
CA ILE A 10 5.42 11.54 2.93
C ILE A 10 5.76 10.05 2.91
N GLU A 11 5.66 9.36 4.05
CA GLU A 11 5.95 7.93 4.15
C GLU A 11 5.01 7.08 3.31
N ILE A 12 3.69 7.30 3.42
CA ILE A 12 2.70 6.63 2.59
C ILE A 12 2.98 6.89 1.10
N GLY A 13 3.19 8.16 0.73
CA GLY A 13 3.47 8.55 -0.65
C GLY A 13 4.73 7.90 -1.21
N PHE A 14 5.81 7.90 -0.42
CA PHE A 14 7.09 7.28 -0.78
C PHE A 14 6.95 5.76 -0.96
N VAL A 15 6.33 5.06 0.00
CA VAL A 15 6.15 3.61 -0.07
C VAL A 15 5.32 3.23 -1.29
N LEU A 16 4.17 3.88 -1.51
CA LEU A 16 3.28 3.55 -2.62
C LEU A 16 3.91 3.89 -3.97
N THR A 17 4.60 5.03 -4.08
CA THR A 17 5.34 5.40 -5.30
C THR A 17 6.44 4.38 -5.59
N THR A 18 7.15 3.89 -4.57
CA THR A 18 8.18 2.85 -4.74
C THR A 18 7.57 1.56 -5.27
N VAL A 19 6.43 1.13 -4.74
CA VAL A 19 5.72 -0.06 -5.23
C VAL A 19 5.25 0.13 -6.68
N ILE A 20 4.73 1.31 -7.04
CA ILE A 20 4.31 1.63 -8.42
C ILE A 20 5.50 1.55 -9.37
N VAL A 21 6.64 2.18 -9.02
CA VAL A 21 7.84 2.12 -9.86
C VAL A 21 8.32 0.67 -10.02
N LEU A 22 8.30 -0.11 -8.95
CA LEU A 22 8.66 -1.53 -9.01
C LEU A 22 7.73 -2.30 -9.96
N LYS A 23 6.41 -2.11 -9.81
CA LYS A 23 5.37 -2.81 -10.58
C LYS A 23 5.37 -2.44 -12.06
N GLU A 24 5.43 -1.16 -12.38
CA GLU A 24 5.23 -0.66 -13.75
C GLU A 24 6.53 -0.63 -14.56
N TRP A 25 7.70 -0.54 -13.91
CA TRP A 25 8.98 -0.40 -14.61
C TRP A 25 9.94 -1.54 -14.32
N VAL A 26 10.23 -1.78 -13.05
CA VAL A 26 11.31 -2.70 -12.67
C VAL A 26 10.95 -4.14 -13.01
N PHE A 27 9.80 -4.65 -12.56
CA PHE A 27 9.42 -6.03 -12.83
C PHE A 27 9.18 -6.32 -14.32
N PRO A 28 8.48 -5.47 -15.10
CA PRO A 28 8.33 -5.70 -16.53
C PRO A 28 9.66 -5.73 -17.28
N TYR A 29 10.61 -4.88 -16.90
CA TYR A 29 11.96 -4.91 -17.46
C TYR A 29 12.66 -6.25 -17.21
N PHE A 30 12.61 -6.74 -15.96
CA PHE A 30 13.18 -8.05 -15.62
C PHE A 30 12.46 -9.19 -16.33
N ILE A 31 11.12 -9.17 -16.40
CA ILE A 31 10.36 -10.22 -17.09
C ILE A 31 10.75 -10.28 -18.57
N TRP A 32 10.79 -9.12 -19.23
CA TRP A 32 11.20 -9.03 -20.63
C TRP A 32 12.63 -9.52 -20.87
N ARG A 33 13.57 -9.20 -19.97
CA ARG A 33 14.98 -9.56 -20.14
C ARG A 33 15.27 -11.06 -19.94
N PHE A 34 14.56 -11.70 -19.01
CA PHE A 34 14.84 -13.07 -18.56
C PHE A 34 13.88 -14.13 -19.11
N PHE A 35 12.68 -13.76 -19.56
CA PHE A 35 11.68 -14.67 -20.12
C PHE A 35 11.34 -14.29 -21.57
N PRO A 36 12.19 -14.65 -22.56
CA PRO A 36 11.96 -14.28 -23.95
C PRO A 36 10.81 -15.05 -24.63
N THR A 37 10.31 -16.12 -24.00
CA THR A 37 9.17 -16.90 -24.49
C THR A 37 7.86 -16.30 -24.01
N GLY A 38 6.93 -16.04 -24.94
CA GLY A 38 5.68 -15.30 -24.68
C GLY A 38 4.82 -15.91 -23.57
N ASP A 39 4.63 -17.23 -23.56
CA ASP A 39 3.79 -17.91 -22.57
C ASP A 39 4.36 -17.83 -21.15
N MET A 40 5.69 -17.90 -21.02
CA MET A 40 6.35 -17.82 -19.72
C MET A 40 6.36 -16.38 -19.20
N ALA A 41 6.59 -15.40 -20.07
CA ALA A 41 6.50 -13.98 -19.73
C ALA A 41 5.09 -13.60 -19.26
N ALA A 42 4.05 -14.09 -19.94
CA ALA A 42 2.65 -13.85 -19.57
C ALA A 42 2.34 -14.41 -18.17
N ARG A 43 2.69 -15.67 -17.90
CA ARG A 43 2.53 -16.28 -16.57
C ARG A 43 3.28 -15.52 -15.48
N MET A 44 4.51 -15.08 -15.75
CA MET A 44 5.28 -14.27 -14.79
C MET A 44 4.63 -12.92 -14.53
N GLY A 45 4.01 -12.31 -15.55
CA GLY A 45 3.21 -11.10 -15.41
C GLY A 45 2.00 -11.28 -14.48
N GLU A 46 1.24 -12.37 -14.66
CA GLU A 46 0.09 -12.70 -13.80
C GLU A 46 0.52 -12.91 -12.34
N TRP A 47 1.57 -13.71 -12.11
CA TRP A 47 2.11 -13.93 -10.77
C TRP A 47 2.61 -12.63 -10.13
N MET A 48 3.27 -11.78 -10.89
CA MET A 48 3.73 -10.47 -10.43
C MET A 48 2.55 -9.60 -9.97
N MET A 49 1.46 -9.54 -10.75
CA MET A 49 0.26 -8.78 -10.37
C MET A 49 -0.37 -9.29 -9.07
N ILE A 50 -0.45 -10.62 -8.87
CA ILE A 50 -0.96 -11.22 -7.63
C ILE A 50 -0.06 -10.86 -6.44
N ILE A 51 1.27 -11.04 -6.58
CA ILE A 51 2.24 -10.78 -5.53
C ILE A 51 2.20 -9.30 -5.12
N VAL A 52 2.20 -8.39 -6.10
CA VAL A 52 2.13 -6.94 -5.83
C VAL A 52 0.81 -6.58 -5.16
N GLY A 53 -0.31 -7.17 -5.57
CA GLY A 53 -1.61 -6.98 -4.92
C GLY A 53 -1.58 -7.39 -3.44
N VAL A 54 -1.08 -8.59 -3.14
CA VAL A 54 -0.97 -9.09 -1.76
C VAL A 54 -0.02 -8.23 -0.92
N ILE A 55 1.17 -7.91 -1.44
CA ILE A 55 2.15 -7.05 -0.75
C ILE A 55 1.55 -5.68 -0.47
N THR A 56 0.83 -5.09 -1.44
CA THR A 56 0.17 -3.79 -1.26
C THR A 56 -0.86 -3.84 -0.14
N CYS A 57 -1.64 -4.92 -0.05
CA CYS A 57 -2.58 -5.12 1.07
C CYS A 57 -1.87 -5.16 2.43
N ILE A 58 -0.74 -5.87 2.52
CA ILE A 58 0.09 -5.93 3.73
C ILE A 58 0.68 -4.54 4.06
N ILE A 59 1.12 -3.80 3.05
CA ILE A 59 1.63 -2.43 3.20
C ILE A 59 0.55 -1.53 3.80
N TYR A 60 -0.69 -1.57 3.32
CA TYR A 60 -1.78 -0.76 3.90
C TYR A 60 -2.04 -1.12 5.37
N LEU A 61 -2.00 -2.40 5.74
CA LEU A 61 -2.08 -2.83 7.15
C LEU A 61 -0.91 -2.25 7.97
N GLY A 62 0.32 -2.32 7.44
CA GLY A 62 1.52 -1.79 8.07
C GLY A 62 1.49 -0.26 8.25
N LEU A 63 1.05 0.48 7.23
CA LEU A 63 0.86 1.93 7.27
C LEU A 63 -0.23 2.32 8.29
N GLY A 64 -1.31 1.56 8.33
CA GLY A 64 -2.34 1.66 9.37
C GLY A 64 -1.75 1.52 10.76
N SER A 65 -0.99 0.45 10.99
CA SER A 65 -0.33 0.18 12.27
C SER A 65 0.62 1.33 12.67
N THR A 66 1.46 1.78 11.73
CA THR A 66 2.43 2.86 11.90
C THR A 66 1.76 4.19 12.23
N SER A 67 0.63 4.50 11.59
CA SER A 67 -0.13 5.73 11.86
C SER A 67 -0.60 5.84 13.32
N ARG A 68 -0.90 4.72 13.97
CA ARG A 68 -1.30 4.68 15.39
C ARG A 68 -0.10 4.56 16.34
N GLN A 69 0.87 3.71 16.04
CA GLN A 69 1.95 3.40 16.97
C GLN A 69 3.08 4.43 16.94
N LEU A 70 3.55 4.77 15.74
CA LEU A 70 4.70 5.66 15.55
C LEU A 70 4.27 7.14 15.56
N TYR A 71 3.22 7.46 14.81
CA TYR A 71 2.73 8.85 14.67
C TYR A 71 1.67 9.23 15.70
N ARG A 72 1.03 8.25 16.37
CA ARG A 72 0.00 8.47 17.41
C ARG A 72 -1.17 9.34 16.96
N LEU A 73 -1.51 9.28 15.67
CA LEU A 73 -2.64 10.03 15.13
C LEU A 73 -3.96 9.45 15.63
N SER A 74 -4.94 10.32 15.89
CA SER A 74 -6.33 9.90 16.10
C SER A 74 -6.90 9.27 14.82
N VAL A 75 -8.03 8.57 14.93
CA VAL A 75 -8.67 7.91 13.76
C VAL A 75 -9.06 8.95 12.71
N ILE A 76 -9.62 10.08 13.12
CA ILE A 76 -10.04 11.16 12.23
C ILE A 76 -8.84 11.74 11.47
N GLU A 77 -7.74 12.02 12.18
CA GLU A 77 -6.53 12.55 11.55
C GLU A 77 -5.90 11.57 10.56
N ALA A 78 -5.92 10.28 10.88
CA ALA A 78 -5.40 9.25 10.00
C ALA A 78 -6.25 9.12 8.72
N ILE A 79 -7.59 9.20 8.84
CA ILE A 79 -8.49 9.21 7.69
C ILE A 79 -8.27 10.47 6.85
N GLN A 80 -8.08 11.64 7.46
CA GLN A 80 -7.78 12.87 6.72
C GLN A 80 -6.48 12.75 5.92
N VAL A 81 -5.42 12.18 6.53
CA VAL A 81 -4.15 11.95 5.84
C VAL A 81 -4.32 10.94 4.70
N PHE A 82 -5.04 9.84 4.95
CA PHE A 82 -5.35 8.84 3.93
C PHE A 82 -6.11 9.47 2.76
N ALA A 83 -7.19 10.19 3.05
CA ALA A 83 -8.03 10.85 2.05
C ALA A 83 -7.26 11.92 1.26
N LEU A 84 -6.36 12.68 1.91
CA LEU A 84 -5.55 13.68 1.23
C LEU A 84 -4.61 13.06 0.19
N ILE A 85 -4.00 11.93 0.52
CA ILE A 85 -3.06 11.23 -0.38
C ILE A 85 -3.80 10.55 -1.53
N HIS A 86 -4.99 10.04 -1.27
CA HIS A 86 -5.84 9.38 -2.27
C HIS A 86 -6.77 10.37 -2.99
N LEU A 87 -6.75 11.65 -2.63
CA LEU A 87 -7.58 12.68 -3.25
C LEU A 87 -7.44 12.73 -4.79
N PRO A 88 -6.21 12.63 -5.37
CA PRO A 88 -6.07 12.62 -6.82
C PRO A 88 -6.83 11.47 -7.49
N LEU A 89 -6.88 10.31 -6.84
CA LEU A 89 -7.65 9.16 -7.31
C LEU A 89 -9.15 9.43 -7.19
N LEU A 90 -9.63 9.88 -6.03
CA LEU A 90 -11.05 10.19 -5.82
C LEU A 90 -11.58 11.21 -6.85
N ILE A 91 -10.77 12.23 -7.15
CA ILE A 91 -11.12 13.25 -8.14
C ILE A 91 -11.21 12.62 -9.53
N VAL A 92 -10.20 11.85 -9.96
CA VAL A 92 -10.21 11.22 -11.29
C VAL A 92 -11.31 10.17 -11.44
N GLY A 93 -11.59 9.39 -10.40
CA GLY A 93 -12.59 8.32 -10.43
C GLY A 93 -14.03 8.84 -10.41
N TRP A 94 -14.25 10.04 -9.88
CA TRP A 94 -15.58 10.64 -9.74
C TRP A 94 -15.90 11.68 -10.81
N LEU A 95 -14.91 12.48 -11.21
CA LEU A 95 -15.08 13.58 -12.15
C LEU A 95 -14.57 13.17 -13.54
N ASN A 96 -15.50 12.89 -14.46
CA ASN A 96 -15.24 12.80 -15.90
C ASN A 96 -14.89 14.19 -16.47
N LEU A 97 -13.72 14.72 -16.10
CA LEU A 97 -13.25 16.03 -16.55
C LEU A 97 -12.53 15.92 -17.91
N PRO A 98 -12.65 16.96 -18.77
CA PRO A 98 -11.96 17.01 -20.05
C PRO A 98 -10.44 17.02 -19.87
N THR A 99 -9.76 16.21 -20.68
CA THR A 99 -8.32 15.96 -20.63
C THR A 99 -7.52 17.21 -21.02
N THR A 100 -7.03 17.94 -20.01
CA THR A 100 -5.87 18.84 -20.16
C THR A 100 -4.59 18.07 -19.86
N GLN A 101 -3.42 18.52 -20.36
CA GLN A 101 -2.13 17.82 -20.17
C GLN A 101 -1.74 17.60 -18.69
N LEU A 102 -2.18 18.48 -17.78
CA LEU A 102 -1.97 18.27 -16.34
C LEU A 102 -2.85 17.13 -15.82
N PHE A 103 -4.07 17.04 -16.34
CA PHE A 103 -5.04 16.02 -15.96
C PHE A 103 -4.62 14.63 -16.43
N THR A 104 -3.93 14.51 -17.57
CA THR A 104 -3.45 13.21 -18.07
C THR A 104 -2.38 12.60 -17.17
N LEU A 105 -1.49 13.41 -16.59
CA LEU A 105 -0.46 12.91 -15.66
C LEU A 105 -1.07 12.46 -14.34
N ILE A 106 -2.05 13.21 -13.82
CA ILE A 106 -2.81 12.85 -12.62
C ILE A 106 -3.64 11.59 -12.85
N GLN A 107 -4.28 11.48 -14.03
CA GLN A 107 -5.01 10.28 -14.45
C GLN A 107 -4.10 9.07 -14.53
N GLY A 108 -2.95 9.16 -15.22
CA GLY A 108 -2.00 8.06 -15.31
C GLY A 108 -1.47 7.62 -13.94
N GLY A 109 -1.20 8.58 -13.04
CA GLY A 109 -0.83 8.29 -11.66
C GLY A 109 -1.95 7.58 -10.88
N GLY A 110 -3.19 8.07 -10.98
CA GLY A 110 -4.35 7.46 -10.33
C GLY A 110 -4.66 6.06 -10.86
N GLU A 111 -4.55 5.84 -12.17
CA GLU A 111 -4.68 4.52 -12.77
C GLU A 111 -3.61 3.55 -12.23
N ALA A 112 -2.33 3.93 -12.28
CA ALA A 112 -1.24 3.08 -11.78
C ALA A 112 -1.44 2.73 -10.29
N TRP A 113 -1.91 3.69 -9.50
CA TRP A 113 -2.12 3.54 -8.07
C TRP A 113 -3.31 2.64 -7.74
N SER A 114 -4.43 2.77 -8.45
CA SER A 114 -5.59 1.87 -8.28
C SER A 114 -5.30 0.45 -8.75
N ARG A 115 -4.48 0.30 -9.80
CA ARG A 115 -4.04 -0.99 -10.32
C ARG A 115 -3.15 -1.77 -9.34
N LEU A 116 -2.60 -1.14 -8.30
CA LEU A 116 -1.81 -1.86 -7.28
C LEU A 116 -2.60 -3.01 -6.63
N ILE A 117 -3.88 -2.78 -6.32
CA ILE A 117 -4.80 -3.81 -5.81
C ILE A 117 -5.74 -4.27 -6.93
N GLY A 118 -6.18 -3.35 -7.78
CA GLY A 118 -7.18 -3.59 -8.81
C GLY A 118 -6.80 -4.67 -9.82
N ASP A 119 -5.53 -4.77 -10.21
CA ASP A 119 -5.09 -5.79 -11.16
C ASP A 119 -5.22 -7.20 -10.57
N GLY A 120 -4.93 -7.37 -9.27
CA GLY A 120 -5.14 -8.63 -8.56
C GLY A 120 -6.62 -9.03 -8.56
N ILE A 121 -7.53 -8.09 -8.29
CA ILE A 121 -8.98 -8.35 -8.31
C ILE A 121 -9.44 -8.75 -9.71
N ARG A 122 -8.97 -8.02 -10.74
CA ARG A 122 -9.35 -8.24 -12.13
C ARG A 122 -8.87 -9.59 -12.67
N LEU A 123 -7.78 -10.14 -12.13
CA LEU A 123 -7.33 -11.49 -12.47
C LEU A 123 -8.30 -12.58 -11.99
N PHE A 124 -8.94 -12.40 -10.84
CA PHE A 124 -9.89 -13.37 -10.31
C PHE A 124 -11.30 -13.20 -10.88
N GLU A 125 -11.72 -11.97 -11.15
CA GLU A 125 -13.03 -11.67 -11.72
C GLU A 125 -12.92 -10.68 -12.88
N PRO A 126 -12.61 -11.15 -14.11
CA PRO A 126 -12.48 -10.30 -15.28
C PRO A 126 -13.77 -9.60 -15.69
N SER A 127 -14.93 -10.20 -15.36
CA SER A 127 -16.27 -9.69 -15.66
C SER A 127 -16.78 -8.61 -14.71
N LEU A 128 -15.97 -8.21 -13.71
CA LEU A 128 -16.39 -7.22 -12.72
C LEU A 128 -16.65 -5.87 -13.39
N SER A 129 -17.93 -5.49 -13.52
CA SER A 129 -18.37 -4.21 -14.08
C SER A 129 -18.28 -3.03 -13.10
N LEU A 130 -17.89 -3.30 -11.85
CA LEU A 130 -17.68 -2.27 -10.84
C LEU A 130 -16.49 -1.39 -11.22
N ASN A 131 -16.57 -0.11 -10.82
CA ASN A 131 -15.45 0.80 -10.93
C ASN A 131 -14.31 0.32 -10.01
N LEU A 132 -13.38 -0.46 -10.58
CA LEU A 132 -12.22 -1.05 -9.90
C LEU A 132 -11.39 -0.02 -9.15
N MET A 133 -11.37 1.22 -9.64
CA MET A 133 -10.66 2.32 -9.00
C MET A 133 -11.26 2.64 -7.63
N LEU A 134 -12.57 2.89 -7.56
CA LEU A 134 -13.28 3.11 -6.29
C LEU A 134 -13.21 1.89 -5.38
N LEU A 135 -13.37 0.68 -5.93
CA LEU A 135 -13.29 -0.56 -5.13
C LEU A 135 -11.92 -0.73 -4.48
N SER A 136 -10.84 -0.47 -5.23
CA SER A 136 -9.47 -0.57 -4.73
C SER A 136 -9.19 0.40 -3.58
N GLU A 137 -9.73 1.62 -3.64
CA GLU A 137 -9.63 2.62 -2.57
C GLU A 137 -10.38 2.19 -1.31
N TRP A 138 -11.59 1.65 -1.46
CA TRP A 138 -12.36 1.14 -0.32
C TRP A 138 -11.63 -0.01 0.37
N ILE A 139 -11.07 -0.93 -0.40
CA ILE A 139 -10.25 -2.04 0.13
C ILE A 139 -9.03 -1.49 0.87
N ALA A 140 -8.30 -0.55 0.25
CA ALA A 140 -7.14 0.09 0.86
C ALA A 140 -7.49 0.80 2.19
N LEU A 141 -8.62 1.52 2.23
CA LEU A 141 -9.10 2.20 3.43
C LEU A 141 -9.45 1.20 4.54
N ILE A 142 -10.18 0.12 4.22
CA ILE A 142 -10.53 -0.92 5.18
C ILE A 142 -9.26 -1.55 5.75
N LEU A 143 -8.30 -1.93 4.91
CA LEU A 143 -7.04 -2.50 5.34
C LEU A 143 -6.23 -1.52 6.20
N PHE A 144 -6.17 -0.26 5.81
CA PHE A 144 -5.51 0.77 6.61
C PHE A 144 -6.14 0.91 8.01
N LEU A 145 -7.47 0.92 8.10
CA LEU A 145 -8.18 0.99 9.38
C LEU A 145 -8.01 -0.28 10.21
N CYS A 146 -8.06 -1.46 9.60
CA CYS A 146 -7.74 -2.73 10.25
C CYS A 146 -6.31 -2.73 10.80
N GLY A 147 -5.36 -2.23 10.02
CA GLY A 147 -3.95 -2.10 10.37
C GLY A 147 -3.72 -1.28 11.63
N ARG A 148 -4.52 -0.23 11.85
CA ARG A 148 -4.46 0.58 13.09
C ARG A 148 -4.74 -0.23 14.36
N ASN A 149 -5.42 -1.37 14.27
CA ASN A 149 -5.65 -2.23 15.43
C ASN A 149 -4.54 -3.26 15.66
N LEU A 150 -3.66 -3.47 14.67
CA LEU A 150 -2.51 -4.33 14.81
C LEU A 150 -1.47 -3.68 15.71
N ARG A 151 -1.03 -4.42 16.73
CA ARG A 151 0.11 -4.09 17.59
C ARG A 151 1.22 -5.09 17.32
N VAL A 152 2.37 -4.59 16.87
CA VAL A 152 3.58 -5.40 16.82
C VAL A 152 4.11 -5.43 18.24
N LEU A 153 3.91 -6.56 18.92
CA LEU A 153 4.62 -6.83 20.16
C LEU A 153 6.05 -7.17 19.76
N GLU A 154 6.95 -6.23 19.96
CA GLU A 154 8.37 -6.58 20.11
C GLU A 154 8.45 -7.40 21.39
N ASP A 155 8.38 -8.72 21.26
CA ASP A 155 8.93 -9.57 22.29
C ASP A 155 10.37 -9.10 22.43
N THR A 156 10.65 -8.49 23.58
CA THR A 156 12.00 -8.22 24.04
C THR A 156 12.59 -9.61 24.26
N LEU A 157 13.06 -10.23 23.17
CA LEU A 157 14.03 -11.31 23.22
C LEU A 157 15.14 -10.73 24.07
N GLY A 158 15.18 -11.19 25.32
CA GLY A 158 15.91 -10.53 26.39
C GLY A 158 17.33 -10.22 25.95
N GLU A 159 17.86 -9.08 26.40
CA GLU A 159 19.30 -8.96 26.52
C GLU A 159 19.79 -10.22 27.22
N VAL A 160 20.47 -11.09 26.45
CA VAL A 160 21.28 -12.15 27.01
C VAL A 160 22.44 -11.42 27.65
N ASP A 161 22.30 -11.14 28.94
CA ASP A 161 23.45 -10.78 29.78
C ASP A 161 24.54 -11.83 29.53
N LEU A 162 25.81 -11.44 29.55
CA LEU A 162 26.96 -12.31 29.24
C LEU A 162 27.02 -13.58 30.13
N GLU A 163 26.17 -13.66 31.16
CA GLU A 163 25.96 -14.79 32.05
C GLU A 163 24.77 -15.72 31.69
N GLY A 164 24.04 -15.51 30.58
CA GLY A 164 22.97 -16.41 30.13
C GLY A 164 21.71 -16.42 31.02
N ARG A 165 21.48 -15.39 31.84
CA ARG A 165 20.29 -15.29 32.71
C ARG A 165 19.20 -14.42 32.10
N TYR A 166 18.03 -15.01 31.84
CA TYR A 166 16.82 -14.29 31.45
C TYR A 166 16.32 -13.40 32.61
N LYS A 167 16.44 -12.08 32.47
CA LYS A 167 15.72 -11.13 33.34
C LYS A 167 14.33 -10.88 32.77
N THR A 168 13.31 -11.47 33.38
CA THR A 168 11.91 -11.09 33.13
C THR A 168 11.63 -9.74 33.77
N LEU A 169 11.67 -8.68 32.97
CA LEU A 169 11.20 -7.36 33.42
C LEU A 169 9.67 -7.35 33.53
N LYS A 170 9.16 -7.66 34.73
CA LYS A 170 7.75 -7.41 35.07
C LYS A 170 7.50 -5.90 35.04
N LYS A 171 6.85 -5.43 33.97
CA LYS A 171 6.36 -4.05 33.89
C LYS A 171 5.16 -3.88 34.81
N LYS A 172 5.34 -3.14 35.93
CA LYS A 172 4.23 -2.68 36.78
C LYS A 172 3.28 -1.81 35.94
N ARG A 173 1.98 -2.12 36.03
CA ARG A 173 0.88 -1.38 35.40
C ARG A 173 0.78 0.04 35.95
#